data_AF-A0A0H2Z147-F1
#
_entry.id   AF-A0A0H2Z147-F1
#
_cell.length_a   1.000
_cell.length_b   1.000
_cell.length_c   1.000
_cell.angle_alpha   90.00
_cell.angle_beta   90.00
_cell.angle_gamma   90.00
#
_symmetry.space_group_name_H-M   'P 1'
#
loop_
_entity.id
_entity.type
_entity.pdbx_description
1 polymer ?
#
loop_
_entity_poly.entity_id
_entity_poly.type
_entity_poly.pdbx_seq_one_letter_code
_entity_poly.pdbx_strand_id
1 'polypeptide(L)'
;MVADIARQVQWRDKWLKPEQWKVLLISGHAVATKQEADVLPGLEGEYVNIRESSAQMSVKRMASLIEYTTAWAIGQGVRFTDRRYE
;
A
#
# COMPACT_ATOMS: atom_id res chain seq x y z
N MET A 1 -9.19 -1.35 6.67
CA MET A 1 -8.65 -0.78 5.42
C MET A 1 -7.89 -1.80 4.57
N VAL A 2 -6.62 -2.13 4.84
CA VAL A 2 -5.83 -2.99 3.92
C VAL A 2 -6.38 -4.42 3.83
N ALA A 3 -6.91 -4.96 4.93
CA ALA A 3 -7.62 -6.23 4.91
C ALA A 3 -8.91 -6.21 4.07
N ASP A 4 -9.62 -5.08 4.05
CA ASP A 4 -10.84 -4.93 3.24
C ASP A 4 -10.49 -4.88 1.76
N ILE A 5 -9.43 -4.15 1.39
CA ILE A 5 -8.87 -4.12 0.02
C ILE A 5 -8.51 -5.54 -0.42
N ALA A 6 -7.73 -6.27 0.40
CA ALA A 6 -7.25 -7.61 0.08
C ALA A 6 -8.36 -8.62 -0.21
N ARG A 7 -9.55 -8.46 0.38
CA ARG A 7 -10.71 -9.35 0.18
C ARG A 7 -11.58 -8.97 -1.00
N GLN A 8 -11.46 -7.73 -1.49
CA GLN A 8 -12.42 -7.16 -2.45
C GLN A 8 -11.79 -6.85 -3.82
N VAL A 9 -10.48 -6.63 -3.88
CA VAL A 9 -9.78 -6.21 -5.10
C VAL A 9 -8.77 -7.25 -5.55
N GLN A 10 -8.89 -7.68 -6.81
CA GLN A 10 -7.81 -8.35 -7.53
C GLN A 10 -6.89 -7.31 -8.18
N TRP A 11 -5.57 -7.54 -8.10
CA TRP A 11 -4.58 -6.71 -8.77
C TRP A 11 -3.84 -7.54 -9.82
N ARG A 12 -4.00 -7.20 -11.09
CA ARG A 12 -3.44 -7.97 -12.23
C ARG A 12 -3.75 -9.47 -12.09
N ASP A 13 -5.04 -9.78 -11.93
CA ASP A 13 -5.58 -11.14 -11.78
C ASP A 13 -5.08 -11.93 -10.56
N LYS A 14 -4.50 -11.23 -9.56
CA LYS A 14 -4.01 -11.83 -8.32
C LYS A 14 -4.72 -11.27 -7.10
N TRP A 15 -5.12 -12.17 -6.21
CA TRP A 15 -5.49 -11.83 -4.83
C TRP A 15 -4.21 -11.69 -4.01
N LEU A 16 -3.95 -10.48 -3.54
CA LEU A 16 -2.78 -10.20 -2.71
C LEU A 16 -3.15 -10.23 -1.24
N LYS A 17 -2.23 -10.71 -0.40
CA LYS A 17 -2.35 -10.65 1.06
C LYS A 17 -2.28 -9.19 1.54
N PRO A 18 -2.82 -8.86 2.73
CA PRO A 18 -2.75 -7.49 3.26
C PRO A 18 -1.33 -6.92 3.31
N GLU A 19 -0.33 -7.73 3.63
CA GLU A 19 1.08 -7.31 3.71
C GLU A 19 1.63 -6.95 2.33
N GLN A 20 1.22 -7.67 1.28
CA GLN A 20 1.61 -7.40 -0.10
C GLN A 20 0.93 -6.13 -0.63
N TRP A 21 -0.35 -5.94 -0.31
CA TRP A 21 -1.06 -4.69 -0.61
C TRP A 21 -0.41 -3.48 0.05
N LYS A 22 0.07 -3.62 1.29
CA LYS A 22 0.78 -2.56 1.99
C LYS A 22 2.02 -2.09 1.21
N VAL A 23 2.81 -3.00 0.64
CA VAL A 23 3.98 -2.64 -0.20
C VAL A 23 3.54 -1.85 -1.44
N LEU A 24 2.48 -2.29 -2.12
CA LEU A 24 1.95 -1.60 -3.29
C LEU A 24 1.45 -0.19 -2.96
N LEU A 25 0.72 -0.04 -1.86
CA LEU A 25 0.16 1.25 -1.43
C LEU A 25 1.26 2.23 -1.03
N ILE A 26 2.28 1.77 -0.30
CA ILE A 26 3.46 2.59 0.04
C ILE A 26 4.18 3.02 -1.23
N SER A 27 4.41 2.10 -2.17
CA SER A 27 5.06 2.43 -3.45
C SER A 27 4.24 3.42 -4.27
N GLY A 28 2.92 3.23 -4.37
CA GLY A 28 2.03 4.14 -5.10
C GLY A 28 1.98 5.53 -4.47
N HIS A 29 1.90 5.60 -3.14
CA HIS A 29 1.92 6.85 -2.40
C HIS A 29 3.25 7.59 -2.55
N ALA A 30 4.38 6.88 -2.47
CA ALA A 30 5.71 7.45 -2.74
C ALA A 30 5.74 8.14 -4.11
N VAL A 31 5.31 7.45 -5.17
CA VAL A 31 5.23 8.03 -6.53
C VAL A 31 4.29 9.24 -6.58
N ALA A 32 3.09 9.15 -5.99
CA ALA A 32 2.12 10.25 -5.95
C ALA A 32 2.66 11.49 -5.21
N THR A 33 3.50 11.28 -4.19
CA THR A 33 4.19 12.34 -3.43
C THR A 33 5.55 12.73 -4.02
N LYS A 34 5.87 12.28 -5.24
CA LYS A 34 7.13 12.58 -5.95
C LYS A 34 8.39 12.14 -5.20
N GLN A 35 8.28 11.09 -4.39
CA GLN A 35 9.43 10.43 -3.82
C GLN A 35 10.05 9.50 -4.86
N GLU A 36 11.36 9.36 -4.79
CA GLU A 36 12.11 8.50 -5.69
C GLU A 36 11.74 7.02 -5.50
N ALA A 37 11.92 6.25 -6.57
CA ALA A 37 11.82 4.81 -6.53
C ALA A 37 13.23 4.23 -6.49
N ASP A 38 13.56 3.49 -5.45
CA ASP A 38 14.82 2.77 -5.35
C ASP A 38 14.57 1.31 -5.79
N VAL A 39 14.95 1.00 -7.03
CA VAL A 39 14.77 -0.34 -7.62
C VAL A 39 16.14 -0.92 -7.90
N LEU A 40 16.45 -2.04 -7.24
CA LEU A 40 17.74 -2.71 -7.30
C LEU A 40 17.59 -4.11 -7.90
N PRO A 41 18.65 -4.66 -8.53
CA PRO A 41 18.76 -6.09 -8.76
C PRO A 41 18.73 -6.83 -7.41
N GLY A 42 17.87 -7.83 -7.31
CA GLY A 42 17.77 -8.72 -6.19
C GLY A 42 18.83 -9.82 -6.26
N LEU A 43 18.82 -10.69 -5.25
CA LEU A 43 19.86 -11.69 -5.05
C LEU A 43 19.89 -12.75 -6.17
N GLU A 44 18.75 -12.95 -6.85
CA GLU A 44 18.58 -13.94 -7.93
C GLU A 44 18.30 -13.24 -9.29
N GLY A 45 18.67 -11.96 -9.40
CA GLY A 45 18.52 -11.18 -10.64
C GLY A 45 17.11 -10.64 -10.91
N GLU A 46 16.18 -10.79 -9.96
CA GLU A 46 14.88 -10.13 -9.98
C GLU A 46 14.99 -8.62 -9.72
N TYR A 47 13.95 -7.84 -9.96
CA TYR A 47 13.93 -6.43 -9.56
C TYR A 47 13.19 -6.27 -8.24
N VAL A 48 13.86 -5.67 -7.25
CA VAL A 48 13.31 -5.40 -5.92
C VAL A 48 13.17 -3.91 -5.73
N ASN A 49 11.96 -3.48 -5.40
CA ASN A 49 11.65 -2.09 -5.08
C ASN A 49 11.83 -1.89 -3.56
N ILE A 50 12.90 -1.20 -3.18
CA ILE A 50 13.22 -0.89 -1.79
C ILE A 50 12.37 0.30 -1.34
N ARG A 51 11.59 0.11 -0.27
CA ARG A 51 10.68 1.11 0.26
C ARG A 51 10.88 1.30 1.75
N GLU A 52 10.57 2.51 2.19
CA GLU A 52 10.55 2.84 3.61
C GLU A 52 9.64 1.87 4.37
N SER A 53 10.11 1.42 5.54
CA SER A 53 9.26 0.64 6.43
C SER A 53 8.19 1.54 7.02
N SER A 54 6.94 1.12 6.94
CA SER A 54 5.86 1.90 7.56
C SER A 54 6.01 2.01 9.09
N ALA A 55 6.77 1.12 9.72
CA ALA A 55 7.06 1.18 11.16
C ALA A 55 8.02 2.33 11.50
N GLN A 56 8.76 2.84 10.52
CA GLN A 56 9.70 3.95 10.66
C GLN A 56 9.15 5.27 10.13
N MET A 57 7.93 5.28 9.57
CA MET A 57 7.29 6.49 9.07
C MET A 57 6.97 7.45 10.21
N SER A 58 7.19 8.75 9.96
CA SER A 58 6.63 9.79 10.82
C SER A 58 5.10 9.75 10.80
N VAL A 59 4.46 10.27 11.86
CA VAL A 59 2.99 10.38 11.94
C VAL A 59 2.43 11.11 10.72
N LYS A 60 3.09 12.20 10.29
CA LYS A 60 2.69 12.98 9.09
C LYS A 60 2.73 12.12 7.82
N ARG A 61 3.78 11.31 7.65
CA ARG A 61 3.92 10.43 6.48
C ARG A 61 2.86 9.33 6.49
N MET A 62 2.63 8.71 7.64
CA MET A 62 1.59 7.70 7.83
C MET A 62 0.18 8.25 7.58
N ALA A 63 -0.13 9.44 8.10
CA ALA A 63 -1.44 10.07 7.87
C ALA A 63 -1.68 10.30 6.37
N SER A 64 -0.69 10.84 5.65
CA SER A 64 -0.77 11.03 4.21
C SER A 64 -0.94 9.70 3.43
N LEU A 65 -0.28 8.62 3.88
CA LEU A 65 -0.46 7.29 3.30
C LEU A 65 -1.87 6.74 3.53
N ILE A 66 -2.44 6.98 4.71
CA ILE A 66 -3.81 6.57 5.03
C ILE A 66 -4.81 7.28 4.13
N GLU A 67 -4.68 8.59 3.97
CA GLU A 67 -5.53 9.39 3.06
C GLU A 67 -5.44 8.88 1.62
N TYR A 68 -4.22 8.69 1.11
CA TYR A 68 -3.98 8.13 -0.22
C TYR A 68 -4.64 6.76 -0.39
N THR A 69 -4.42 5.86 0.58
CA THR A 69 -4.97 4.50 0.54
C THR A 69 -6.50 4.52 0.57
N THR A 70 -7.08 5.40 1.38
CA THR A 70 -8.53 5.55 1.51
C THR A 70 -9.14 6.03 0.20
N ALA A 71 -8.57 7.09 -0.40
CA ALA A 71 -9.02 7.62 -1.67
C ALA A 71 -8.92 6.57 -2.80
N TRP A 72 -7.77 5.89 -2.89
CA TRP A 72 -7.57 4.84 -3.89
C TRP A 72 -8.58 3.68 -3.72
N ALA A 73 -8.79 3.20 -2.50
CA ALA A 73 -9.69 2.10 -2.22
C ALA A 73 -11.16 2.45 -2.51
N ILE A 74 -11.61 3.67 -2.16
CA ILE A 74 -12.93 4.17 -2.54
C ILE A 74 -13.06 4.21 -4.06
N GLY A 75 -12.03 4.66 -4.77
CA GLY A 75 -11.99 4.64 -6.24
C GLY A 75 -12.07 3.24 -6.86
N GLN A 76 -11.65 2.20 -6.13
CA GLN A 76 -11.82 0.79 -6.52
C GLN A 76 -13.16 0.19 -6.07
N GLY A 77 -14.03 0.96 -5.41
CA GLY A 77 -15.32 0.48 -4.91
C GLY A 77 -15.23 -0.38 -3.64
N VAL A 78 -14.11 -0.32 -2.91
CA VAL A 78 -13.92 -1.05 -1.65
C VAL A 78 -14.89 -0.53 -0.60
N ARG A 79 -15.61 -1.44 0.05
CA ARG A 79 -16.45 -1.13 1.20
C ARG A 79 -15.67 -1.40 2.48
N PHE A 80 -15.45 -0.36 3.29
CA PHE A 80 -14.75 -0.51 4.56
C PHE A 80 -15.67 -1.09 5.63
N THR A 81 -15.17 -2.11 6.32
CA THR A 81 -15.85 -2.64 7.50
C THR A 81 -15.68 -1.63 8.65
N ASP A 82 -16.79 -1.15 9.20
CA ASP A 82 -16.76 -0.29 10.39
C ASP A 82 -16.42 -1.15 11.61
N ARG A 83 -15.13 -1.24 11.95
CA ARG A 83 -14.70 -1.81 13.22
C ARG A 83 -14.67 -0.68 14.24
N ARG A 84 -15.79 -0.46 14.92
CA ARG A 84 -15.75 0.18 16.24
C ARG A 84 -14.89 -0.71 17.14
N TYR A 85 -13.77 -0.16 17.59
CA TYR A 85 -13.04 -0.74 18.70
C TYR A 85 -13.91 -0.52 19.94
N GLU A 86 -14.43 -1.60 20.50
CA GLU A 86 -14.94 -1.62 21.89
C GLU A 86 -13.77 -1.59 22.88
#